data_AF-A0A9D8XBX0-F1
#
_entry.id   AF-A0A9D8XBX0-F1
#
_cell.length_a   1.000
_cell.length_b   1.000
_cell.length_c   1.000
_cell.angle_alpha   90.00
_cell.angle_beta   90.00
_cell.angle_gamma   90.00
#
_symmetry.space_group_name_H-M   'P 1'
#
loop_
_entity.id
_entity.type
_entity.pdbx_description
1 polymer ?
#
loop_
_entity_poly.entity_id
_entity_poly.type
_entity_poly.pdbx_seq_one_letter_code
_entity_poly.pdbx_strand_id
1 'polypeptide(L)' 'MTDFQYTRHNDHIEITKYIGCRSDVTIPSTIDGLPVTSIGDSAFTDSENLTSVTIPDSVTSIDGSSFAWCRKLTEIHVS' A
#
# COMPACT_ATOMS: atom_id res chain seq x y z
N MET A 1 -10.20 12.00 5.85
CA MET A 1 -8.90 11.45 6.30
C MET A 1 -8.54 10.34 5.32
N THR A 2 -7.30 10.32 4.84
CA THR A 2 -6.79 9.27 3.93
C THR A 2 -6.32 8.09 4.78
N ASP A 3 -6.57 6.86 4.33
CA ASP A 3 -6.15 5.61 4.99
C ASP A 3 -4.64 5.34 4.80
N PHE A 4 -3.93 6.19 4.07
CA PHE A 4 -2.51 6.06 3.74
C PHE A 4 -1.71 7.30 4.16
N GLN A 5 -0.54 7.06 4.76
CA GLN A 5 0.58 8.00 4.77
C GLN A 5 1.46 7.71 3.57
N TYR A 6 2.04 8.77 3.01
CA TYR A 6 2.82 8.69 1.79
C TYR A 6 3.91 9.76 1.75
N THR A 7 4.98 9.47 1.00
CA THR A 7 5.99 10.44 0.60
C THR A 7 5.69 10.89 -0.82
N ARG A 8 5.68 12.21 -1.02
CA ARG A 8 5.56 12.79 -2.36
C ARG A 8 6.93 13.12 -2.92
N HIS A 9 7.22 12.54 -4.09
CA HIS A 9 8.37 12.90 -4.91
C HIS A 9 7.93 13.88 -6.02
N ASN A 10 8.87 14.30 -6.85
CA ASN A 10 8.59 15.27 -7.91
C ASN A 10 7.58 14.74 -8.95
N ASP A 11 7.61 13.44 -9.23
CA ASP A 11 6.87 12.79 -10.31
C ASP A 11 6.05 11.57 -9.88
N HIS A 12 6.18 11.12 -8.62
CA HIS A 12 5.48 9.94 -8.11
C HIS A 12 5.21 9.99 -6.61
N ILE A 13 4.47 9.00 -6.13
CA ILE A 13 4.12 8.78 -4.73
C ILE A 13 4.60 7.41 -4.26
N GLU A 14 5.15 7.38 -3.05
CA GLU A 14 5.48 6.17 -2.30
C GLU A 14 4.51 6.03 -1.12
N ILE A 15 3.84 4.88 -0.99
CA ILE A 15 3.04 4.57 0.20
C ILE A 15 3.99 4.15 1.32
N THR A 16 4.01 4.90 2.43
CA THR A 16 4.91 4.65 3.55
C THR A 16 4.23 4.01 4.74
N LYS A 17 2.91 4.19 4.89
CA LYS A 17 2.14 3.50 5.93
C LYS A 17 0.66 3.39 5.57
N TYR A 18 0.08 2.21 5.76
CA TYR A 18 -1.36 2.02 5.87
C TYR A 18 -1.80 2.23 7.32
N ILE A 19 -2.73 3.16 7.53
CA ILE A 19 -3.29 3.54 8.83
C ILE A 19 -4.80 3.27 8.92
N GLY A 20 -5.39 2.68 7.88
CA GLY A 20 -6.79 2.28 7.85
C GLY A 20 -7.08 1.01 8.66
N CYS A 21 -8.37 0.66 8.77
CA CYS A 21 -8.84 -0.50 9.53
C CYS A 21 -9.57 -1.55 8.67
N ARG A 22 -9.66 -1.34 7.34
CA ARG A 22 -10.32 -2.24 6.41
C ARG A 22 -9.56 -3.55 6.29
N SER A 23 -10.31 -4.63 6.05
CA SER A 23 -9.77 -5.95 5.74
C SER A 23 -9.45 -6.12 4.25
N ASP A 24 -10.17 -5.43 3.39
CA ASP A 24 -9.92 -5.40 1.95
C ASP A 24 -9.49 -3.99 1.54
N VAL A 25 -8.30 -3.90 0.94
CA VAL A 25 -7.63 -2.64 0.61
C VAL A 25 -7.25 -2.60 -0.85
N THR A 26 -7.72 -1.58 -1.55
CA THR A 26 -7.21 -1.22 -2.87
C THR A 26 -6.25 -0.05 -2.73
N ILE A 27 -5.00 -0.22 -3.16
CA ILE A 27 -4.04 0.88 -3.23
C ILE A 27 -4.48 1.80 -4.37
N PRO A 28 -4.64 3.11 -4.15
CA PRO A 28 -5.00 4.03 -5.21
C PRO A 28 -3.87 4.10 -6.24
N SER A 29 -4.19 4.08 -7.53
CA SER A 29 -3.21 4.24 -8.60
C SER A 29 -2.64 5.67 -8.68
N THR A 30 -3.35 6.65 -8.11
CA THR A 30 -2.92 8.06 -8.06
C THR A 30 -3.26 8.72 -6.74
N ILE A 31 -2.36 9.57 -6.23
CA ILE A 31 -2.58 10.47 -5.09
C ILE A 31 -2.09 11.86 -5.50
N ASP A 32 -2.87 12.92 -5.23
CA ASP A 32 -2.57 14.31 -5.60
C ASP A 32 -2.21 14.52 -7.08
N GLY A 33 -2.78 13.71 -7.97
CA GLY A 33 -2.54 13.75 -9.42
C GLY A 33 -1.21 13.11 -9.86
N LEU A 34 -0.47 12.50 -8.95
CA LEU A 34 0.75 11.74 -9.25
C LEU A 34 0.49 10.24 -9.12
N PRO A 35 1.14 9.40 -9.94
CA PRO A 35 1.02 7.95 -9.84
C PRO A 35 1.62 7.43 -8.54
N VAL A 36 0.97 6.44 -7.93
CA VAL A 36 1.56 5.64 -6.87
C VAL A 36 2.41 4.56 -7.51
N THR A 37 3.73 4.65 -7.32
CA THR A 37 4.69 3.77 -8.00
C THR A 37 5.38 2.80 -7.07
N SER A 38 5.32 3.02 -5.76
CA SER A 38 6.01 2.17 -4.80
C SER A 38 5.25 1.99 -3.49
N ILE A 39 5.47 0.83 -2.87
CA ILE A 39 5.08 0.50 -1.51
C ILE A 39 6.38 0.37 -0.71
N GLY A 40 6.59 1.30 0.22
CA GLY A 40 7.81 1.39 1.01
C GLY A 40 7.98 0.26 2.03
N ASP A 41 9.16 0.24 2.65
CA ASP A 41 9.48 -0.73 3.70
C ASP A 41 8.44 -0.66 4.83
N SER A 42 7.98 -1.84 5.24
CA SER A 42 7.04 -2.00 6.35
C SER A 42 5.69 -1.25 6.21
N ALA A 43 5.31 -0.81 5.01
CA ALA A 43 4.13 0.05 4.79
C ALA A 43 2.81 -0.53 5.34
N PHE A 44 2.61 -1.84 5.24
CA PHE A 44 1.45 -2.56 5.79
C PHE A 44 1.81 -3.38 7.03
N THR A 45 3.00 -3.25 7.60
CA THR A 45 3.44 -4.07 8.73
C THR A 45 2.46 -4.01 9.91
N ASP A 46 2.18 -5.19 10.47
CA ASP A 46 1.25 -5.44 11.59
C ASP A 46 -0.22 -5.08 11.30
N SER A 47 -0.64 -5.09 10.02
CA SER A 47 -2.06 -4.88 9.68
C SER A 47 -2.91 -6.12 10.01
N GLU A 48 -3.31 -6.28 11.28
CA GLU A 48 -3.97 -7.49 11.80
C GLU A 48 -5.37 -7.78 11.24
N ASN A 49 -6.03 -6.79 10.64
CA ASN A 49 -7.35 -6.96 10.02
C ASN A 49 -7.28 -7.20 8.51
N LEU A 50 -6.12 -6.95 7.90
CA LEU A 50 -5.93 -7.02 6.45
C LEU A 50 -6.00 -8.47 5.97
N THR A 51 -6.94 -8.76 5.08
CA THR A 51 -7.19 -10.06 4.46
C THR A 51 -6.84 -10.09 2.97
N SER A 52 -7.04 -8.97 2.27
CA SER A 52 -6.78 -8.84 0.85
C SER A 52 -6.23 -7.46 0.50
N VAL A 53 -5.30 -7.44 -0.47
CA VAL A 53 -4.74 -6.20 -1.04
C VAL A 53 -4.82 -6.26 -2.56
N THR A 54 -5.36 -5.23 -3.18
CA THR A 54 -5.26 -5.00 -4.63
C THR A 54 -4.21 -3.93 -4.90
N ILE A 55 -3.19 -4.30 -5.68
CA ILE A 55 -2.05 -3.46 -6.08
C ILE A 55 -2.25 -3.07 -7.55
N PRO A 56 -2.37 -1.78 -7.88
CA PRO A 56 -2.55 -1.35 -9.26
C PRO A 56 -1.24 -1.46 -10.06
N ASP A 57 -1.35 -1.64 -11.38
CA ASP A 57 -0.26 -1.74 -12.36
C ASP A 57 0.72 -0.55 -12.33
N SER A 58 0.30 0.60 -11.77
CA SER A 58 1.18 1.75 -11.58
C SER A 58 2.30 1.49 -10.56
N VAL A 59 2.09 0.57 -9.61
CA VAL A 59 3.06 0.19 -8.60
C VAL A 59 4.10 -0.75 -9.23
N THR A 60 5.32 -0.26 -9.33
CA THR A 60 6.44 -0.98 -9.96
C THR A 60 7.50 -1.44 -8.95
N SER A 61 7.41 -0.99 -7.69
CA SER A 61 8.31 -1.43 -6.61
C SER A 61 7.56 -1.75 -5.31
N ILE A 62 7.97 -2.81 -4.64
CA ILE A 62 7.52 -3.20 -3.30
C ILE A 62 8.77 -3.54 -2.49
N ASP A 63 9.00 -2.79 -1.42
CA ASP A 63 10.22 -2.91 -0.64
C ASP A 63 10.17 -4.04 0.40
N GLY A 64 11.26 -4.19 1.16
CA GLY A 64 11.39 -5.21 2.19
C GLY A 64 10.26 -5.15 3.22
N SER A 65 9.79 -6.31 3.67
CA SER A 65 8.85 -6.41 4.79
C SER A 65 7.54 -5.62 4.65
N SER A 66 7.16 -5.12 3.45
CA SER A 66 5.98 -4.25 3.30
C SER A 66 4.71 -4.85 3.89
N PHE A 67 4.54 -6.17 3.82
CA PHE A 67 3.41 -6.92 4.40
C PHE A 67 3.80 -7.82 5.58
N ALA A 68 4.92 -7.53 6.26
CA ALA A 68 5.35 -8.33 7.40
C ALA A 68 4.28 -8.33 8.51
N TRP A 69 4.13 -9.48 9.18
CA TRP A 69 3.20 -9.64 10.30
C TRP A 69 1.71 -9.35 10.00
N CYS A 70 1.32 -9.27 8.73
CA CYS A 70 -0.09 -9.23 8.30
C CYS A 70 -0.72 -10.62 8.46
N ARG A 71 -1.02 -11.03 9.70
CA ARG A 71 -1.37 -12.42 10.05
C ARG A 71 -2.64 -12.96 9.38
N LYS A 72 -3.54 -12.08 8.95
CA LYS A 72 -4.80 -12.46 8.27
C LYS A 72 -4.74 -12.30 6.75
N LEU A 73 -3.62 -11.80 6.20
CA LEU A 73 -3.50 -11.54 4.76
C LEU A 73 -3.42 -12.88 4.03
N THR A 74 -4.45 -13.18 3.25
CA THR A 74 -4.55 -14.43 2.49
C THR A 74 -4.39 -14.21 0.99
N GLU A 75 -4.51 -12.97 0.53
CA GLU A 75 -4.57 -12.66 -0.90
C GLU A 75 -3.92 -11.32 -1.24
N ILE A 76 -3.13 -11.32 -2.31
CA ILE A 76 -2.65 -10.10 -2.97
C ILE A 76 -2.94 -10.24 -4.46
N HIS A 77 -3.73 -9.31 -4.99
CA HIS A 77 -4.05 -9.19 -6.40
C HIS A 77 -3.24 -8.05 -7.03
N VAL A 78 -2.79 -8.23 -8.27
CA VAL A 78 -2.15 -7.21 -9.10
C VAL A 78 -3.04 -6.97 -10.32
N SER A 79 -3.33 -5.72 -10.67
CA SER A 79 -4.35 -5.35 -11.67
C SER A 79 -4.05 -4.10 -12.47
#